data_AF-A0A829Q1A6-F1
#
_entry.id   AF-A0A829Q1A6-F1
#
_cell.length_a   1.000
_cell.length_b   1.000
_cell.length_c   1.000
_cell.angle_alpha   90.00
_cell.angle_beta   90.00
_cell.angle_gamma   90.00
#
_symmetry.space_group_name_H-M   'P 1'
#
loop_
_entity.id
_entity.type
_entity.pdbx_description
1 polymer ?
#
loop_
_entity_poly.entity_id
_entity_poly.type
_entity_poly.pdbx_seq_one_letter_code
_entity_poly.pdbx_strand_id
1 'polypeptide(L)'
;MTSNFLAFFFGPIYFFVKGMWRKGLVLLGISLGIGVVLGVVGASDSVTRAVSIGFAAVFMGIANQAYYLHWVRKSESWNPFEGVR
;
A
#
# COMPACT_ATOMS: atom_id res chain seq x y z
N MET A 1 -4.37 -0.78 15.11
CA MET A 1 -3.27 -0.67 14.13
C MET A 1 -2.36 0.46 14.57
N THR A 2 -1.05 0.23 14.65
CA THR A 2 -0.07 1.32 14.84
C THR A 2 0.29 1.92 13.48
N SER A 3 0.44 3.23 13.40
CA SER A 3 0.78 3.94 12.16
C SER A 3 2.26 3.76 11.81
N ASN A 4 2.56 3.52 10.53
CA ASN A 4 3.93 3.48 10.00
C ASN A 4 4.23 4.71 9.13
N PHE A 5 4.83 5.73 9.74
CA PHE A 5 5.11 7.01 9.08
C PHE A 5 5.95 6.86 7.81
N LEU A 6 6.96 5.98 7.81
CA LEU A 6 7.81 5.78 6.62
C LEU A 6 7.03 5.19 5.45
N ALA A 7 6.13 4.23 5.71
CA ALA A 7 5.30 3.65 4.67
C ALA A 7 4.30 4.65 4.07
N PHE A 8 3.90 5.70 4.80
CA PHE A 8 3.08 6.79 4.26
C PHE A 8 3.81 7.54 3.14
N PHE A 9 5.06 7.94 3.36
CA PHE A 9 5.82 8.74 2.38
C PHE A 9 6.43 7.92 1.25
N PHE A 10 6.91 6.71 1.57
CA PHE A 10 7.66 5.88 0.61
C PHE A 10 6.79 4.81 -0.07
N GLY A 11 5.58 4.57 0.41
CA GLY A 11 4.61 3.66 -0.20
C GLY A 11 5.22 2.30 -0.57
N PRO A 12 5.16 1.88 -1.85
CA PRO A 12 5.73 0.61 -2.31
C PRO A 12 7.23 0.44 -2.04
N ILE A 13 8.02 1.53 -2.11
CA ILE A 13 9.48 1.49 -1.91
C ILE A 13 9.81 0.96 -0.51
N TYR A 14 9.03 1.37 0.49
CA TYR A 14 9.15 0.87 1.86
C TYR A 14 9.00 -0.66 1.91
N PHE A 15 7.99 -1.20 1.22
CA PHE A 15 7.73 -2.64 1.21
C PHE A 15 8.85 -3.42 0.54
N PHE A 16 9.41 -2.89 -0.57
CA PHE A 16 10.55 -3.51 -1.25
C PHE A 16 11.80 -3.55 -0.36
N VAL A 17 12.16 -2.42 0.25
CA VAL A 17 13.34 -2.33 1.15
C VAL A 17 13.22 -3.30 2.33
N LYS A 18 12.00 -3.51 2.84
CA LYS A 18 11.74 -4.40 3.99
C LYS A 18 11.57 -5.88 3.61
N GLY A 19 11.69 -6.24 2.33
CA GLY A 19 11.55 -7.61 1.82
C GLY A 19 10.10 -8.08 1.58
N MET A 20 9.12 -7.22 1.81
CA MET A 20 7.68 -7.51 1.68
C MET A 20 7.16 -7.33 0.26
N TRP A 21 7.99 -7.70 -0.73
CA TRP A 21 7.83 -7.33 -2.14
C TRP A 21 6.52 -7.82 -2.77
N ARG A 22 6.01 -9.00 -2.38
CA ARG A 22 4.74 -9.55 -2.91
C ARG A 22 3.57 -8.61 -2.64
N LYS A 23 3.34 -8.28 -1.37
CA LYS A 23 2.29 -7.34 -0.94
C LYS A 23 2.55 -5.92 -1.48
N GLY A 24 3.82 -5.50 -1.53
CA GLY A 24 4.23 -4.25 -2.15
C GLY A 24 3.85 -4.14 -3.63
N LEU A 25 4.07 -5.19 -4.42
CA LEU A 25 3.66 -5.27 -5.83
C LEU A 25 2.15 -5.22 -6.01
N VAL A 26 1.39 -5.93 -5.19
CA VAL A 26 -0.08 -5.89 -5.28
C VAL A 26 -0.61 -4.48 -4.99
N LEU A 27 -0.14 -3.84 -3.92
CA LEU A 27 -0.54 -2.47 -3.60
C LEU A 27 -0.09 -1.47 -4.67
N LEU A 28 1.10 -1.63 -5.23
CA LEU A 28 1.56 -0.83 -6.37
C LEU A 28 0.62 -1.01 -7.57
N GLY A 29 0.29 -2.25 -7.95
CA GLY A 29 -0.63 -2.55 -9.04
C GLY A 29 -2.01 -1.94 -8.85
N ILE A 30 -2.58 -2.03 -7.65
CA ILE A 30 -3.86 -1.40 -7.30
C ILE A 30 -3.76 0.13 -7.43
N SER A 31 -2.70 0.75 -6.88
CA SER A 31 -2.52 2.20 -6.93
C SER A 31 -2.35 2.74 -8.36
N LEU A 32 -1.60 2.03 -9.20
CA LEU A 32 -1.45 2.36 -10.62
C LEU A 32 -2.76 2.16 -11.38
N GLY A 33 -3.48 1.06 -11.13
CA GLY A 33 -4.77 0.78 -11.76
C GLY A 33 -5.80 1.87 -11.45
N ILE A 34 -5.90 2.30 -10.19
CA ILE A 34 -6.78 3.42 -9.82
C ILE A 34 -6.29 4.73 -10.44
N GLY A 35 -4.98 4.98 -10.50
CA GLY A 35 -4.43 6.14 -11.19
C GLY A 35 -4.83 6.22 -12.67
N VAL A 36 -4.78 5.10 -13.39
CA VAL A 36 -5.25 5.01 -14.78
C VAL A 36 -6.75 5.29 -14.87
N VAL A 37 -7.57 4.68 -14.00
CA VAL A 37 -9.01 4.92 -13.98
C VAL A 37 -9.33 6.39 -13.76
N LEU A 38 -8.68 7.05 -12.79
CA LEU A 38 -8.85 8.48 -12.52
C LEU A 38 -8.48 9.35 -13.74
N GLY A 39 -7.42 8.99 -14.46
CA GLY A 39 -7.04 9.67 -15.70
C GLY A 39 -8.06 9.49 -16.81
N VAL A 40 -8.59 8.28 -17.00
CA VAL A 40 -9.59 7.98 -18.04
C VAL A 40 -10.92 8.69 -17.79
N VAL A 41 -11.37 8.76 -16.54
CA VAL A 41 -12.64 9.44 -16.19
C VAL A 41 -12.50 10.96 -16.09
N GLY A 42 -11.30 11.51 -16.28
CA GLY A 42 -11.04 12.95 -16.18
C GLY A 42 -11.27 13.50 -14.77
N ALA A 43 -10.88 12.74 -13.74
CA ALA A 43 -11.04 13.18 -12.35
C ALA A 43 -10.30 14.51 -12.09
N SER A 44 -10.88 15.38 -11.28
CA SER A 44 -10.25 16.65 -10.93
C SER A 44 -8.96 16.44 -10.13
N ASP A 45 -8.06 17.42 -10.17
CA ASP A 45 -6.81 17.41 -9.40
C ASP A 45 -7.04 17.21 -7.90
N SER A 46 -8.12 17.80 -7.36
CA SER A 46 -8.47 17.65 -5.94
C SER A 46 -8.84 16.20 -5.59
N VAL A 47 -9.60 15.52 -6.44
CA VAL A 47 -9.96 14.11 -6.26
C VAL A 47 -8.72 13.24 -6.39
N THR A 48 -7.89 13.47 -7.41
CA THR A 48 -6.65 12.71 -7.63
C THR A 48 -5.69 12.85 -6.44
N ARG A 49 -5.53 14.05 -5.88
CA ARG A 49 -4.73 14.28 -4.67
C ARG A 49 -5.33 13.57 -3.45
N ALA A 50 -6.64 13.67 -3.24
CA ALA A 50 -7.32 13.01 -2.12
C ALA A 50 -7.14 11.48 -2.17
N VAL A 51 -7.31 10.88 -3.35
CA VAL A 51 -7.10 9.43 -3.55
C VAL A 51 -5.63 9.05 -3.31
N SER A 52 -4.69 9.86 -3.78
CA SER A 52 -3.26 9.61 -3.56
C SER A 52 -2.88 9.63 -2.07
N ILE A 53 -3.42 10.59 -1.31
CA ILE A 53 -3.25 10.65 0.16
C ILE A 53 -3.93 9.44 0.82
N GLY A 54 -5.11 9.05 0.35
CA GLY A 54 -5.81 7.85 0.81
C GLY A 54 -4.96 6.58 0.62
N PHE A 55 -4.31 6.43 -0.53
CA PHE A 55 -3.37 5.34 -0.76
C PHE A 55 -2.16 5.38 0.16
N ALA A 56 -1.56 6.55 0.37
CA ALA A 56 -0.46 6.70 1.34
C ALA A 56 -0.90 6.24 2.75
N ALA A 57 -2.12 6.56 3.17
CA ALA A 57 -2.69 6.07 4.42
C ALA A 57 -2.92 4.54 4.42
N VAL A 58 -3.33 3.94 3.29
CA VAL A 58 -3.45 2.48 3.14
C VAL A 58 -2.08 1.80 3.28
N PHE A 59 -1.04 2.30 2.61
CA PHE A 59 0.33 1.79 2.76
C PHE A 59 0.78 1.85 4.23
N MET A 60 0.55 2.99 4.89
CA MET A 60 0.84 3.18 6.31
C MET A 60 0.12 2.18 7.20
N GLY A 61 -1.18 1.95 6.99
CA GLY A 61 -2.00 1.07 7.83
C GLY A 61 -1.63 -0.41 7.68
N ILE A 62 -1.24 -0.83 6.47
CA ILE A 62 -0.90 -2.23 6.17
C ILE A 62 0.53 -2.58 6.57
N ALA A 63 1.47 -1.63 6.50
CA ALA A 63 2.91 -1.90 6.59
C ALA A 63 3.32 -2.69 7.84
N ASN A 64 2.81 -2.32 9.02
CA ASN A 64 3.18 -3.00 10.27
C ASN A 64 2.66 -4.45 10.31
N GLN A 65 1.43 -4.67 9.83
CA GLN A 65 0.85 -6.01 9.79
C GLN A 65 1.54 -6.88 8.74
N ALA A 66 1.83 -6.33 7.57
CA ALA A 66 2.61 -7.01 6.54
C ALA A 66 4.00 -7.40 7.07
N TYR A 67 4.64 -6.51 7.84
CA TYR A 67 5.96 -6.77 8.41
C TYR A 67 5.93 -7.91 9.43
N TYR A 68 4.94 -7.90 10.33
CA TYR A 68 4.74 -8.98 11.29
C TYR A 68 4.49 -10.31 10.58
N LEU A 69 3.58 -10.35 9.61
CA LEU A 69 3.27 -11.56 8.86
C LEU A 69 4.48 -12.11 8.11
N HIS A 70 5.30 -11.24 7.52
CA HIS A 70 6.47 -11.65 6.76
C HIS A 70 7.60 -12.17 7.67
N TRP A 71 7.97 -11.42 8.72
CA TRP A 71 9.14 -11.77 9.52
C TRP A 71 8.84 -12.76 10.63
N VAL A 72 7.66 -12.66 11.26
CA VAL A 72 7.28 -13.49 12.41
C VAL A 72 6.51 -14.73 11.96
N ARG A 73 5.54 -14.57 11.06
CA ARG A 73 4.71 -15.69 10.58
C ARG A 73 5.22 -16.35 9.31
N LYS A 74 6.29 -15.82 8.70
CA LYS A 74 6.87 -16.32 7.43
C LYS A 74 5.82 -16.49 6.32
N SER A 75 4.79 -15.64 6.32
CA SER A 75 3.75 -15.67 5.30
C SER A 75 4.32 -15.21 3.95
N GLU A 76 4.07 -16.02 2.91
CA GLU A 76 4.38 -15.72 1.52
C GLU A 76 3.16 -15.25 0.71
N SER A 77 2.07 -14.90 1.41
CA SER A 77 0.82 -14.48 0.79
C SER A 77 0.99 -13.21 -0.03
N TRP A 78 0.29 -13.17 -1.17
CA TRP A 78 0.18 -12.00 -2.03
C TRP A 78 -0.94 -11.06 -1.59
N ASN A 79 -1.82 -11.48 -0.68
CA ASN A 79 -2.91 -10.63 -0.20
C ASN A 79 -2.37 -9.54 0.75
N PRO A 80 -2.38 -8.25 0.38
CA PRO A 80 -1.90 -7.17 1.25
C PRO A 80 -2.82 -6.95 2.46
N PHE A 81 -4.08 -7.40 2.40
CA PHE A 81 -5.06 -7.28 3.48
C PHE A 81 -5.09 -8.51 4.41
N GLU A 82 -4.15 -9.45 4.25
CA GLU A 82 -4.03 -10.60 5.15
C GLU A 82 -3.90 -10.15 6.62
N GLY A 83 -4.76 -10.67 7.47
CA GLY A 83 -4.73 -10.41 8.92
C GLY A 83 -5.17 -8.99 9.31
N VAL A 84 -5.71 -8.19 8.39
CA VAL A 84 -6.42 -6.95 8.72
C VAL A 84 -7.74 -7.32 9.41
N ARG A 85 -8.00 -6.72 10.58
CA ARG A 85 -9.21 -6.87 11.39
C ARG A 85 -9.70 -5.50 11.82
#